data_AF-A0A2J4XYE1-F1
#
_entry.id   AF-A0A2J4XYE1-F1
#
_cell.length_a   1.000
_cell.length_b   1.000
_cell.length_c   1.000
_cell.angle_alpha   90.00
_cell.angle_beta   90.00
_cell.angle_gamma   90.00
#
_symmetry.space_group_name_H-M   'P 1'
#
loop_
_entity.id
_entity.type
_entity.pdbx_description
1 polymer ?
#
loop_
_entity_poly.entity_id
_entity_poly.type
_entity_poly.pdbx_seq_one_letter_code
_entity_poly.pdbx_strand_id
1 'polypeptide(L)'
;MSPIFILDNSSAPARYGITASLWANRLGLPLWSLRPDFAGDVPDSHQHVIRAGYCVTSGLWRSDTLREEVRDIARLPSSDAVIVLASSQAPLIADLPGQRLYSDDSRHRLTLSDGQHTLLDLTADRYGRWDSGVSSSAGGSLRIALIGREADHRLVYPATFGSLGDAAASLGLNLEVHFFAPVSLSTGLHELEAFQGVVLPGGSSMAAVNGQIRVAEETLARGQPTLGLCLG
;
A
#
# COMPACT_ATOMS: atom_id res chain seq x y z
N MET A 1 -2.99 -28.61 13.46
CA MET A 1 -3.12 -27.50 12.51
C MET A 1 -2.42 -26.31 13.16
N SER A 2 -1.43 -25.72 12.48
CA SER A 2 -0.38 -24.86 13.07
C SER A 2 -0.17 -23.60 12.23
N PRO A 3 0.23 -22.46 12.81
CA PRO A 3 0.41 -21.22 12.07
C PRO A 3 1.51 -21.31 11.00
N ILE A 4 1.37 -20.46 9.98
CA ILE A 4 2.40 -20.19 8.97
C ILE A 4 2.98 -18.81 9.26
N PHE A 5 4.26 -18.76 9.59
CA PHE A 5 4.99 -17.51 9.78
C PHE A 5 5.66 -17.07 8.48
N ILE A 6 5.40 -15.85 8.04
CA ILE A 6 6.01 -15.23 6.87
C ILE A 6 6.95 -14.13 7.35
N LEU A 7 8.24 -14.40 7.25
CA LEU A 7 9.29 -13.44 7.57
C LEU A 7 9.46 -12.50 6.38
N ASP A 8 9.13 -11.23 6.56
CA ASP A 8 9.13 -10.21 5.50
C ASP A 8 10.30 -9.26 5.68
N ASN A 9 11.14 -9.10 4.65
CA ASN A 9 12.30 -8.21 4.69
C ASN A 9 12.04 -6.82 4.08
N SER A 10 10.80 -6.53 3.68
CA SER A 10 10.43 -5.24 3.09
C SER A 10 10.73 -4.10 4.06
N SER A 11 11.58 -3.18 3.62
CA SER A 11 11.87 -1.93 4.35
C SER A 11 10.83 -0.83 4.07
N ALA A 12 10.04 -1.00 3.02
CA ALA A 12 9.00 -0.07 2.61
C ALA A 12 7.64 -0.46 3.24
N PRO A 13 6.99 0.44 4.01
CA PRO A 13 5.67 0.17 4.57
C PRO A 13 4.63 -0.26 3.55
N ALA A 14 4.70 0.26 2.32
CA ALA A 14 3.79 -0.08 1.23
C ALA A 14 3.90 -1.54 0.74
N ARG A 15 5.02 -2.22 1.03
CA ARG A 15 5.30 -3.58 0.51
C ARG A 15 5.25 -4.65 1.58
N TYR A 16 5.40 -4.26 2.85
CA TYR A 16 5.30 -5.16 3.98
C TYR A 16 3.96 -5.91 3.99
N GLY A 17 4.03 -7.23 4.05
CA GLY A 17 2.89 -8.13 4.20
C GLY A 17 2.08 -8.35 2.93
N ILE A 18 2.52 -7.87 1.77
CA ILE A 18 1.82 -8.12 0.49
C ILE A 18 1.77 -9.62 0.17
N THR A 19 2.91 -10.31 0.21
CA THR A 19 2.97 -11.75 -0.07
C THR A 19 2.16 -12.54 0.95
N ALA A 20 2.19 -12.12 2.22
CA ALA A 20 1.40 -12.72 3.28
C ALA A 20 -0.10 -12.53 3.09
N SER A 21 -0.53 -11.35 2.69
CA SER A 21 -1.94 -11.06 2.36
C SER A 21 -2.43 -11.94 1.22
N LEU A 22 -1.67 -12.01 0.12
CA LEU A 22 -2.03 -12.83 -1.03
C LEU A 22 -2.04 -14.33 -0.69
N TRP A 23 -1.08 -14.78 0.11
CA TRP A 23 -1.00 -16.17 0.55
C TRP A 23 -2.15 -16.54 1.49
N ALA A 24 -2.46 -15.70 2.46
CA ALA A 24 -3.57 -15.89 3.38
C ALA A 24 -4.92 -15.94 2.64
N ASN A 25 -5.14 -15.01 1.70
CA ASN A 25 -6.32 -15.00 0.85
C ASN A 25 -6.43 -16.29 0.02
N ARG A 26 -5.33 -16.75 -0.59
CA ARG A 26 -5.30 -18.00 -1.38
C ARG A 26 -5.65 -19.23 -0.55
N LEU A 27 -5.19 -19.28 0.71
CA LEU A 27 -5.49 -20.38 1.63
C LEU A 27 -6.85 -20.25 2.33
N GLY A 28 -7.52 -19.10 2.23
CA GLY A 28 -8.72 -18.79 3.01
C GLY A 28 -8.46 -18.71 4.52
N LEU A 29 -7.22 -18.42 4.93
CA LEU A 29 -6.81 -18.35 6.34
C LEU A 29 -6.82 -16.91 6.85
N PRO A 30 -7.08 -16.69 8.16
CA PRO A 30 -6.94 -15.36 8.75
C PRO A 30 -5.49 -14.89 8.68
N LEU A 31 -5.29 -13.64 8.28
CA LEU A 31 -4.00 -12.96 8.37
C LEU A 31 -3.90 -12.21 9.71
N TRP A 32 -2.75 -12.36 10.36
CA TRP A 32 -2.30 -11.56 11.49
C TRP A 32 -0.95 -10.93 11.15
N SER A 33 -0.71 -9.73 11.70
CA SER A 33 0.57 -9.04 11.57
C SER A 33 1.17 -8.81 12.95
N LEU A 34 2.45 -9.14 13.13
CA LEU A 34 3.25 -8.53 14.18
C LEU A 34 3.75 -7.19 13.64
N ARG A 35 3.44 -6.11 14.35
CA ARG A 35 3.69 -4.75 13.90
C ARG A 35 5.20 -4.54 13.66
N PRO A 36 5.62 -4.15 12.45
CA PRO A 36 7.01 -3.80 12.17
C PRO A 36 7.32 -2.37 12.63
N ASP A 37 8.61 -2.12 12.89
CA ASP A 37 9.15 -0.78 13.01
C ASP A 37 9.89 -0.42 11.71
N PHE A 38 9.63 0.76 11.18
CA PHE A 38 10.28 1.26 9.97
C PHE A 38 11.25 2.39 10.30
N ALA A 39 12.42 2.38 9.68
CA ALA A 39 13.41 3.44 9.82
C ALA A 39 13.12 4.60 8.85
N GLY A 40 13.49 5.82 9.26
CA GLY A 40 13.41 7.02 8.43
C GLY A 40 12.09 7.78 8.54
N ASP A 41 11.91 8.75 7.64
CA ASP A 41 10.72 9.60 7.56
C ASP A 41 9.64 8.92 6.72
N VAL A 42 8.89 8.03 7.37
CA VAL A 42 7.74 7.33 6.78
C VAL A 42 6.45 7.75 7.51
N PRO A 43 6.06 9.04 7.41
CA PRO A 43 4.77 9.47 7.92
C PRO A 43 3.72 8.59 7.25
N ASP A 44 2.64 8.28 7.96
CA ASP A 44 1.55 7.54 7.34
C ASP A 44 1.88 6.08 6.93
N SER A 45 2.97 5.51 7.47
CA SER A 45 3.29 4.06 7.37
C SER A 45 2.19 3.15 7.92
N HIS A 46 1.24 3.72 8.69
CA HIS A 46 0.10 3.04 9.27
C HIS A 46 -1.18 3.84 9.05
N GLN A 47 -1.77 3.77 7.86
CA GLN A 47 -2.97 4.55 7.50
C GLN A 47 -4.24 3.73 7.29
N HIS A 48 -4.12 2.42 7.05
CA HIS A 48 -5.27 1.63 6.65
C HIS A 48 -6.06 1.14 7.87
N VAL A 49 -7.33 1.51 7.99
CA VAL A 49 -8.19 1.07 9.10
C VAL A 49 -8.81 -0.29 8.78
N ILE A 50 -8.64 -1.24 9.69
CA ILE A 50 -9.19 -2.59 9.58
C ILE A 50 -10.41 -2.77 10.48
N ARG A 51 -11.09 -3.92 10.37
CA ARG A 51 -12.25 -4.28 11.20
C ARG A 51 -12.00 -4.18 12.71
N ALA A 52 -10.75 -4.34 13.16
CA ALA A 52 -10.37 -4.21 14.56
C ALA A 52 -10.36 -2.76 15.09
N GLY A 53 -10.62 -1.76 14.24
CA GLY A 53 -10.85 -0.38 14.66
C GLY A 53 -9.60 0.49 14.85
N TYR A 54 -8.49 0.14 14.21
CA TYR A 54 -7.26 0.93 14.24
C TYR A 54 -6.49 0.83 12.90
N CYS A 55 -5.55 1.76 12.70
CA CYS A 55 -4.69 1.77 11.51
C CYS A 55 -3.60 0.69 11.60
N VAL A 56 -3.36 -0.02 10.50
CA VAL A 56 -2.31 -1.05 10.34
C VAL A 56 -1.27 -0.63 9.31
N THR A 57 -0.15 -1.38 9.22
CA THR A 57 0.90 -1.13 8.23
C THR A 57 0.32 -1.04 6.82
N SER A 58 0.70 0.00 6.09
CA SER A 58 0.04 0.42 4.86
C SER A 58 0.06 -0.63 3.74
N GLY A 59 1.04 -1.54 3.68
CA GLY A 59 1.09 -2.63 2.70
C GLY A 59 -0.03 -3.67 2.86
N LEU A 60 -0.68 -3.72 4.02
CA LEU A 60 -1.75 -4.68 4.33
C LEU A 60 -3.13 -4.26 3.80
N TRP A 61 -3.23 -3.12 3.10
CA TRP A 61 -4.50 -2.50 2.71
C TRP A 61 -5.38 -3.34 1.76
N ARG A 62 -4.84 -4.35 1.08
CA ARG A 62 -5.58 -5.27 0.19
C ARG A 62 -5.86 -6.64 0.81
N SER A 63 -5.65 -6.80 2.12
CA SER A 63 -5.85 -8.09 2.78
C SER A 63 -7.31 -8.29 3.19
N ASP A 64 -8.03 -9.14 2.47
CA ASP A 64 -9.41 -9.50 2.79
C ASP A 64 -9.55 -10.31 4.09
N THR A 65 -8.50 -11.05 4.47
CA THR A 65 -8.52 -11.92 5.64
C THR A 65 -7.82 -11.33 6.87
N LEU A 66 -7.37 -10.07 6.82
CA LEU A 66 -6.67 -9.44 7.93
C LEU A 66 -7.57 -9.29 9.16
N ARG A 67 -7.09 -9.83 10.27
CA ARG A 67 -7.78 -9.79 11.57
C ARG A 67 -7.25 -8.69 12.45
N GLU A 68 -5.95 -8.72 12.75
CA GLU A 68 -5.30 -7.80 13.67
C GLU A 68 -3.82 -7.60 13.30
N GLU A 69 -3.30 -6.42 13.62
CA GLU A 69 -1.88 -6.12 13.72
C GLU A 69 -1.54 -5.85 15.19
N VAL A 70 -0.83 -6.78 15.80
CA VAL A 70 -0.49 -6.75 17.24
C VAL A 70 0.95 -6.31 17.44
N ARG A 71 1.24 -5.75 18.62
CA ARG A 71 2.62 -5.43 19.03
C ARG A 71 3.25 -6.48 19.93
N ASP A 72 2.42 -7.27 20.59
CA ASP A 72 2.83 -8.30 21.54
C ASP A 72 2.65 -9.67 20.90
N ILE A 73 3.74 -10.44 20.86
CA ILE A 73 3.77 -11.81 20.33
C ILE A 73 2.80 -12.74 21.07
N ALA A 74 2.54 -12.50 22.36
CA ALA A 74 1.63 -13.31 23.16
C ALA A 74 0.17 -13.22 22.67
N ARG A 75 -0.16 -12.21 21.86
CA ARG A 75 -1.48 -12.03 21.24
C ARG A 75 -1.64 -12.76 19.91
N LEU A 76 -0.57 -13.31 19.35
CA LEU A 76 -0.66 -14.05 18.09
C LEU A 76 -1.45 -15.35 18.29
N PRO A 77 -2.24 -15.75 17.29
CA PRO A 77 -3.00 -17.00 17.36
C PRO A 77 -2.05 -18.20 17.34
N SER A 78 -2.38 -19.22 18.14
CA SER A 78 -1.74 -20.54 18.09
C SER A 78 -2.44 -21.51 17.14
N SER A 79 -3.59 -21.11 16.57
CA SER A 79 -4.38 -21.86 15.58
C SER A 79 -3.96 -21.55 14.14
N ASP A 80 -4.67 -22.11 13.16
CA ASP A 80 -4.39 -21.85 11.74
C ASP A 80 -4.59 -20.38 11.38
N ALA A 81 -3.47 -19.75 11.05
CA ALA A 81 -3.38 -18.39 10.59
C ALA A 81 -2.11 -18.25 9.76
N VAL A 82 -2.13 -17.27 8.86
CA VAL A 82 -0.89 -16.70 8.32
C VAL A 82 -0.51 -15.55 9.22
N ILE A 83 0.73 -15.54 9.68
CA ILE A 83 1.28 -14.51 10.56
C ILE A 83 2.45 -13.87 9.82
N VAL A 84 2.35 -12.59 9.47
CA VAL A 84 3.48 -11.83 8.96
C VAL A 84 4.21 -11.13 10.10
N LEU A 85 5.53 -11.11 10.02
CA LEU A 85 6.42 -10.38 10.91
C LEU A 85 7.65 -9.92 10.14
N ALA A 86 8.29 -8.84 10.60
CA ALA A 86 9.54 -8.40 10.00
C ALA A 86 10.62 -9.48 10.17
N SER A 87 11.50 -9.63 9.18
CA SER A 87 12.61 -10.60 9.26
C SER A 87 13.53 -10.35 10.45
N SER A 88 13.66 -9.10 10.90
CA SER A 88 14.39 -8.73 12.12
C SER A 88 13.74 -9.27 13.41
N GLN A 89 12.45 -9.61 13.36
CA GLN A 89 11.67 -10.17 14.47
C GLN A 89 11.71 -11.71 14.51
N ALA A 90 12.46 -12.37 13.61
CA ALA A 90 12.62 -13.83 13.59
C ALA A 90 12.95 -14.46 14.95
N PRO A 91 13.83 -13.87 15.80
CA PRO A 91 14.16 -14.46 17.09
C PRO A 91 12.96 -14.60 18.03
N LEU A 92 11.91 -13.78 17.86
CA LEU A 92 10.74 -13.81 18.73
C LEU A 92 9.92 -15.10 18.54
N ILE A 93 9.95 -15.69 17.35
CA ILE A 93 9.16 -16.89 16.99
C ILE A 93 10.00 -18.17 16.92
N ALA A 94 11.27 -18.12 17.32
CA ALA A 94 12.22 -19.22 17.14
C ALA A 94 11.71 -20.53 17.78
N ASP A 95 11.14 -20.41 18.98
CA ASP A 95 10.64 -21.55 19.77
C ASP A 95 9.16 -21.87 19.50
N LEU A 96 8.47 -21.08 18.67
CA LEU A 96 7.06 -21.30 18.36
C LEU A 96 6.89 -22.36 17.26
N PRO A 97 5.93 -23.28 17.35
CA PRO A 97 5.66 -24.25 16.29
C PRO A 97 5.00 -23.58 15.08
N GLY A 98 5.35 -24.02 13.86
CA GLY A 98 4.72 -23.52 12.63
C GLY A 98 5.61 -23.65 11.40
N GLN A 99 5.03 -23.50 10.22
CA GLN A 99 5.78 -23.43 8.96
C GLN A 99 6.40 -22.05 8.82
N ARG A 100 7.62 -21.97 8.27
CA ARG A 100 8.34 -20.71 8.04
C ARG A 100 8.45 -20.50 6.54
N LEU A 101 8.01 -19.34 6.08
CA LEU A 101 8.17 -18.88 4.72
C LEU A 101 8.89 -17.52 4.74
N TYR A 102 9.52 -17.19 3.64
CA TYR A 102 10.36 -16.01 3.51
C TYR A 102 9.84 -15.15 2.37
N SER A 103 9.46 -13.92 2.72
CA SER A 103 9.10 -12.88 1.77
C SER A 103 10.31 -11.98 1.51
N ASP A 104 10.75 -11.94 0.26
CA ASP A 104 11.89 -11.15 -0.20
C ASP A 104 11.43 -10.01 -1.13
N ASP A 105 11.72 -8.77 -0.74
CA ASP A 105 11.62 -7.56 -1.54
C ASP A 105 13.00 -7.19 -2.11
N SER A 106 13.25 -7.62 -3.35
CA SER A 106 14.48 -7.31 -4.05
C SER A 106 14.25 -7.09 -5.54
N ARG A 107 15.05 -6.21 -6.14
CA ARG A 107 15.08 -5.99 -7.61
C ARG A 107 13.70 -5.71 -8.23
N HIS A 108 12.85 -4.94 -7.56
CA HIS A 108 11.47 -4.63 -7.98
C HIS A 108 10.55 -5.86 -8.09
N ARG A 109 10.86 -6.92 -7.36
CA ARG A 109 10.04 -8.14 -7.27
C ARG A 109 9.75 -8.45 -5.81
N LEU A 110 8.59 -9.05 -5.58
CA LEU A 110 8.26 -9.67 -4.30
C LEU A 110 8.17 -11.18 -4.52
N THR A 111 8.95 -11.94 -3.76
CA THR A 111 8.89 -13.41 -3.81
C THR A 111 8.51 -13.96 -2.44
N LEU A 112 7.76 -15.07 -2.45
CA LEU A 112 7.51 -15.88 -1.25
C LEU A 112 8.16 -17.25 -1.47
N SER A 113 8.92 -17.76 -0.51
CA SER A 113 9.56 -19.08 -0.61
C SER A 113 9.47 -19.88 0.69
N ASP A 114 9.59 -21.20 0.60
CA ASP A 114 9.73 -22.10 1.75
C ASP A 114 11.21 -22.39 2.10
N GLY A 115 12.15 -21.64 1.49
CA GLY A 115 13.59 -21.86 1.59
C GLY A 115 14.17 -22.80 0.52
N GLN A 116 13.32 -23.55 -0.19
CA GLN A 116 13.74 -24.43 -1.30
C GLN A 116 13.09 -24.04 -2.62
N HIS A 117 11.81 -23.64 -2.60
CA HIS A 117 11.00 -23.33 -3.76
C HIS A 117 10.36 -21.96 -3.64
N THR A 118 10.26 -21.27 -4.78
CA THR A 118 9.46 -20.05 -4.91
C THR A 118 7.99 -20.43 -5.03
N LEU A 119 7.18 -19.94 -4.09
CA LEU A 119 5.73 -20.15 -3.98
C LEU A 119 4.93 -19.01 -4.63
N LEU A 120 5.43 -17.77 -4.52
CA LEU A 120 4.92 -16.59 -5.19
C LEU A 120 6.07 -15.84 -5.83
N ASP A 121 5.81 -15.28 -7.00
CA ASP A 121 6.75 -14.44 -7.73
C ASP A 121 5.95 -13.31 -8.39
N LEU A 122 6.13 -12.10 -7.87
CA LEU A 122 5.24 -10.97 -8.15
C LEU A 122 6.04 -9.79 -8.68
N THR A 123 5.41 -9.08 -9.61
CA THR A 123 5.84 -7.77 -10.10
C THR A 123 4.67 -6.81 -9.95
N ALA A 124 4.96 -5.61 -9.46
CA ALA A 124 3.94 -4.57 -9.42
C ALA A 124 3.48 -4.18 -10.83
N ASP A 125 2.20 -3.90 -10.98
CA ASP A 125 1.70 -3.19 -12.14
C ASP A 125 2.10 -1.70 -12.10
N ARG A 126 1.70 -0.95 -13.14
CA ARG A 126 1.99 0.49 -13.23
C ARG A 126 1.39 1.32 -12.09
N TYR A 127 0.37 0.80 -11.41
CA TYR A 127 -0.31 1.42 -10.27
C TYR A 127 0.21 0.93 -8.91
N GLY A 128 1.30 0.17 -8.89
CA GLY A 128 1.92 -0.34 -7.65
C GLY A 128 1.16 -1.50 -7.01
N ARG A 129 0.22 -2.12 -7.73
CA ARG A 129 -0.54 -3.30 -7.28
C ARG A 129 0.24 -4.57 -7.59
N TRP A 130 0.29 -5.49 -6.62
CA TRP A 130 1.07 -6.73 -6.71
C TRP A 130 0.17 -7.97 -6.87
N ASP A 131 -0.90 -7.87 -7.65
CA ASP A 131 -1.76 -9.02 -7.95
C ASP A 131 -1.23 -9.84 -9.14
N SER A 132 -1.68 -11.09 -9.22
CA SER A 132 -1.19 -12.09 -10.19
C SER A 132 -1.98 -12.10 -11.51
N GLY A 133 -2.70 -11.03 -11.85
CA GLY A 133 -3.77 -11.11 -12.86
C GLY A 133 -3.98 -9.89 -13.75
N VAL A 134 -3.63 -10.09 -15.03
CA VAL A 134 -4.13 -9.49 -16.29
C VAL A 134 -4.32 -7.97 -16.38
N SER A 135 -3.48 -7.37 -17.21
CA SER A 135 -3.68 -6.03 -17.77
C SER A 135 -4.94 -6.01 -18.65
N SER A 136 -5.93 -5.20 -18.29
CA SER A 136 -7.10 -4.95 -19.14
C SER A 136 -6.70 -4.14 -20.37
N SER A 137 -7.16 -4.56 -21.57
CA SER A 137 -7.07 -3.74 -22.79
C SER A 137 -7.91 -2.48 -22.60
N ALA A 138 -7.24 -1.36 -22.35
CA ALA A 138 -7.90 -0.11 -22.03
C ALA A 138 -8.36 0.65 -23.28
N GLY A 139 -9.53 1.29 -23.19
CA GLY A 139 -10.06 2.26 -24.15
C GLY A 139 -9.47 3.66 -23.96
N GLY A 140 -10.32 4.69 -23.93
CA GLY A 140 -9.92 6.11 -23.86
C GLY A 140 -8.91 6.45 -22.75
N SER A 141 -8.07 7.45 -23.02
CA SER A 141 -7.00 7.89 -22.11
C SER A 141 -7.48 9.00 -21.18
N LEU A 142 -7.14 8.90 -19.89
CA LEU A 142 -7.46 9.89 -18.86
C LEU A 142 -6.20 10.26 -18.08
N ARG A 143 -5.97 11.55 -17.84
CA ARG A 143 -4.85 12.06 -17.03
C ARG A 143 -5.35 12.65 -15.72
N ILE A 144 -4.85 12.14 -14.61
CA ILE A 144 -5.17 12.62 -13.26
C ILE A 144 -3.89 13.08 -12.56
N ALA A 145 -3.96 14.26 -11.92
CA ALA A 145 -2.91 14.73 -11.04
C ALA A 145 -3.17 14.23 -9.61
N LEU A 146 -2.18 13.59 -9.00
CA LEU A 146 -2.20 13.18 -7.60
C LEU A 146 -1.22 14.06 -6.81
N ILE A 147 -1.75 14.84 -5.87
CA ILE A 147 -0.98 15.86 -5.16
C ILE A 147 -0.24 15.24 -3.97
N GLY A 148 0.93 14.68 -4.24
CA GLY A 148 1.81 14.06 -3.25
C GLY A 148 3.16 13.69 -3.87
N ARG A 149 4.14 13.33 -3.03
CA ARG A 149 5.42 12.80 -3.53
C ARG A 149 5.19 11.39 -4.08
N GLU A 150 5.72 11.12 -5.27
CA GLU A 150 5.63 9.79 -5.87
C GLU A 150 6.21 8.70 -4.96
N ALA A 151 7.35 8.97 -4.33
CA ALA A 151 7.99 8.03 -3.42
C ALA A 151 7.06 7.60 -2.27
N ASP A 152 6.28 8.54 -1.71
CA ASP A 152 5.39 8.22 -0.60
C ASP A 152 4.23 7.34 -1.04
N HIS A 153 3.62 7.64 -2.18
CA HIS A 153 2.54 6.84 -2.76
C HIS A 153 3.00 5.48 -3.30
N ARG A 154 4.30 5.26 -3.52
CA ARG A 154 4.83 3.96 -3.96
C ARG A 154 5.42 3.13 -2.84
N LEU A 155 5.97 3.77 -1.81
CA LEU A 155 6.79 3.12 -0.79
C LEU A 155 6.21 3.22 0.61
N VAL A 156 5.31 4.17 0.88
CA VAL A 156 4.78 4.41 2.23
C VAL A 156 3.28 4.13 2.32
N TYR A 157 2.45 4.84 1.57
CA TYR A 157 0.98 4.72 1.60
C TYR A 157 0.39 4.50 0.20
N PRO A 158 0.37 3.26 -0.30
CA PRO A 158 0.04 2.97 -1.69
C PRO A 158 -1.45 2.94 -2.00
N ALA A 159 -2.31 2.97 -0.99
CA ALA A 159 -3.74 2.71 -1.14
C ALA A 159 -4.43 3.65 -2.14
N THR A 160 -4.16 4.96 -2.08
CA THR A 160 -4.76 5.93 -3.02
C THR A 160 -4.36 5.63 -4.47
N PHE A 161 -3.08 5.35 -4.71
CA PHE A 161 -2.57 5.08 -6.04
C PHE A 161 -3.07 3.74 -6.59
N GLY A 162 -3.07 2.70 -5.76
CA GLY A 162 -3.63 1.39 -6.10
C GLY A 162 -5.14 1.48 -6.40
N SER A 163 -5.89 2.23 -5.59
CA SER A 163 -7.35 2.42 -5.77
C SER A 163 -7.69 3.13 -7.07
N LEU A 164 -6.88 4.10 -7.51
CA LEU A 164 -7.00 4.71 -8.83
C LEU A 164 -6.81 3.68 -9.95
N GLY A 165 -5.85 2.76 -9.78
CA GLY A 165 -5.67 1.62 -10.69
C GLY A 165 -6.86 0.67 -10.71
N ASP A 166 -7.45 0.38 -9.55
CA ASP A 166 -8.65 -0.47 -9.43
C ASP A 166 -9.86 0.19 -10.13
N ALA A 167 -10.05 1.50 -9.96
CA ALA A 167 -11.09 2.26 -10.65
C ALA A 167 -10.87 2.30 -12.17
N ALA A 168 -9.62 2.50 -12.63
CA ALA A 168 -9.30 2.50 -14.05
C ALA A 168 -9.59 1.13 -14.70
N ALA A 169 -9.20 0.05 -14.03
CA ALA A 169 -9.45 -1.31 -14.50
C ALA A 169 -10.95 -1.63 -14.56
N SER A 170 -11.73 -1.24 -13.55
CA SER A 170 -13.18 -1.50 -13.53
C SER A 170 -13.95 -0.71 -14.60
N LEU A 171 -13.44 0.45 -15.00
CA LEU A 171 -14.01 1.30 -16.05
C LEU A 171 -13.43 1.04 -17.45
N GLY A 172 -12.42 0.16 -17.57
CA GLY A 172 -11.73 -0.09 -18.84
C GLY A 172 -10.97 1.12 -19.39
N LEU A 173 -10.49 2.02 -18.51
CA LEU A 173 -9.81 3.27 -18.88
C LEU A 173 -8.29 3.13 -18.87
N ASN A 174 -7.63 3.88 -19.77
CA ASN A 174 -6.18 4.05 -19.71
C ASN A 174 -5.86 5.26 -18.82
N LEU A 175 -5.68 5.03 -17.53
CA LEU A 175 -5.37 6.09 -16.57
C LEU A 175 -3.86 6.36 -16.48
N GLU A 176 -3.47 7.60 -16.74
CA GLU A 176 -2.13 8.14 -16.51
C GLU A 176 -2.17 9.03 -15.25
N VAL A 177 -1.45 8.62 -14.21
CA VAL A 177 -1.37 9.38 -12.95
C VAL A 177 -0.03 10.10 -12.89
N HIS A 178 -0.07 11.42 -12.66
CA HIS A 178 1.13 12.23 -12.44
C HIS A 178 1.16 12.71 -11.00
N PHE A 179 2.32 12.56 -10.36
CA PHE A 179 2.54 12.96 -8.98
C PHE A 179 3.09 14.38 -8.94
N PHE A 180 2.46 15.24 -8.14
CA PHE A 180 2.95 16.58 -7.90
C PHE A 180 3.20 16.78 -6.42
N ALA A 181 4.49 16.89 -6.03
CA ALA A 181 4.84 17.28 -4.69
C ALA A 181 4.31 18.71 -4.43
N PRO A 182 3.52 18.94 -3.36
CA PRO A 182 2.90 20.26 -3.12
C PRO A 182 3.90 21.42 -3.10
N VAL A 183 5.11 21.16 -2.60
CA VAL A 183 6.21 22.13 -2.50
C VAL A 183 6.86 22.49 -3.84
N SER A 184 6.67 21.66 -4.88
CA SER A 184 7.25 21.84 -6.21
C SER A 184 6.29 22.49 -7.19
N LEU A 185 5.02 22.68 -6.80
CA LEU A 185 4.00 23.30 -7.62
C LEU A 185 4.25 24.79 -7.80
N SER A 186 4.08 25.28 -9.02
CA SER A 186 4.18 26.70 -9.34
C SER A 186 3.06 27.50 -8.65
N THR A 187 3.27 28.80 -8.47
CA THR A 187 2.24 29.65 -7.84
C THR A 187 0.94 29.69 -8.65
N GLY A 188 1.03 29.67 -9.98
CA GLY A 188 -0.12 29.68 -10.89
C GLY A 188 -0.71 28.30 -11.22
N LEU A 189 -0.09 27.21 -10.75
CA LEU A 189 -0.56 25.84 -10.95
C LEU A 189 -0.83 25.45 -12.42
N HIS A 190 -0.10 26.06 -13.36
CA HIS A 190 -0.26 25.83 -14.81
C HIS A 190 0.01 24.38 -15.19
N GLU A 191 0.88 23.69 -14.45
CA GLU A 191 1.14 22.26 -14.64
C GLU A 191 -0.13 21.40 -14.51
N LEU A 192 -1.16 21.85 -13.79
CA LEU A 192 -2.40 21.09 -13.58
C LEU A 192 -3.43 21.27 -14.70
N GLU A 193 -3.25 22.25 -15.60
CA GLU A 193 -4.20 22.55 -16.69
C GLU A 193 -4.30 21.40 -17.73
N ALA A 194 -3.24 20.59 -17.85
CA ALA A 194 -3.19 19.45 -18.78
C ALA A 194 -3.96 18.22 -18.27
N PHE A 195 -4.51 18.26 -17.05
CA PHE A 195 -5.12 17.12 -16.37
C PHE A 195 -6.64 17.25 -16.31
N GLN A 196 -7.35 16.13 -16.42
CA GLN A 196 -8.82 16.11 -16.42
C GLN A 196 -9.41 16.09 -15.01
N GLY A 197 -8.59 15.86 -13.99
CA GLY A 197 -8.99 15.91 -12.60
C GLY A 197 -7.80 15.86 -11.66
N VAL A 198 -8.05 16.23 -10.42
CA VAL A 198 -7.05 16.33 -9.36
C VAL A 198 -7.50 15.54 -8.13
N VAL A 199 -6.58 14.79 -7.55
CA VAL A 199 -6.78 14.08 -6.28
C VAL A 199 -5.89 14.71 -5.22
N LEU A 200 -6.52 15.15 -4.13
CA LEU A 200 -5.88 15.67 -2.93
C LEU A 200 -5.90 14.55 -1.87
N PRO A 201 -4.78 13.82 -1.69
CA PRO A 201 -4.72 12.69 -0.79
C PRO A 201 -4.64 13.14 0.66
N GLY A 202 -5.18 12.30 1.55
CA GLY A 202 -4.97 12.44 2.98
C GLY A 202 -3.52 12.15 3.36
N GLY A 203 -3.05 12.81 4.41
CA GLY A 203 -1.72 12.59 4.98
C GLY A 203 -1.62 13.29 6.33
N SER A 204 -0.71 12.84 7.19
CA SER A 204 -0.44 13.46 8.48
C SER A 204 0.58 14.59 8.40
N SER A 205 1.23 14.77 7.24
CA SER A 205 2.24 15.81 7.06
C SER A 205 1.61 17.19 6.84
N MET A 206 1.67 18.04 7.87
CA MET A 206 1.21 19.43 7.80
C MET A 206 1.97 20.27 6.77
N ALA A 207 3.18 19.86 6.38
CA ALA A 207 3.98 20.55 5.36
C ALA A 207 3.29 20.57 3.97
N ALA A 208 2.37 19.63 3.71
CA ALA A 208 1.63 19.55 2.46
C ALA A 208 0.37 20.44 2.43
N VAL A 209 -0.15 20.86 3.58
CA VAL A 209 -1.48 21.46 3.73
C VAL A 209 -1.64 22.74 2.93
N ASN A 210 -0.71 23.69 3.06
CA ASN A 210 -0.81 24.97 2.34
C ASN A 210 -0.80 24.77 0.82
N GLY A 211 -0.02 23.80 0.34
CA GLY A 211 0.02 23.46 -1.09
C GLY A 211 -1.29 22.82 -1.56
N GLN A 212 -1.86 21.89 -0.78
CA GLN A 212 -3.14 21.27 -1.11
C GLN A 212 -4.30 22.29 -1.08
N ILE A 213 -4.34 23.21 -0.11
CA ILE A 213 -5.35 24.28 -0.06
C ILE A 213 -5.29 25.14 -1.32
N ARG A 214 -4.09 25.56 -1.74
CA ARG A 214 -3.90 26.35 -2.96
C ARG A 214 -4.38 25.60 -4.20
N VAL A 215 -4.12 24.28 -4.28
CA VAL A 215 -4.62 23.46 -5.37
C VAL A 215 -6.14 23.33 -5.33
N ALA A 216 -6.73 23.11 -4.16
CA ALA A 216 -8.18 23.04 -4.00
C ALA A 216 -8.84 24.34 -4.45
N GLU A 217 -8.36 25.49 -3.97
CA GLU A 217 -8.88 26.82 -4.33
C GLU A 217 -8.89 27.02 -5.85
N GLU A 218 -7.74 26.82 -6.49
CA GLU A 218 -7.58 27.05 -7.93
C GLU A 218 -8.39 26.07 -8.78
N THR A 219 -8.34 24.77 -8.46
CA THR A 219 -9.06 23.74 -9.23
C THR A 219 -10.58 23.90 -9.13
N LEU A 220 -11.09 24.26 -7.95
CA LEU A 220 -12.51 24.56 -7.75
C LEU A 220 -12.92 25.85 -8.49
N ALA A 221 -12.10 26.91 -8.45
CA ALA A 221 -12.39 28.17 -9.11
C ALA A 221 -12.56 28.03 -10.64
N ARG A 222 -11.78 27.13 -11.27
CA ARG A 222 -11.88 26.84 -12.71
C ARG A 222 -12.81 25.68 -13.07
N GLY A 223 -13.49 25.08 -12.11
CA GLY A 223 -14.40 23.96 -12.33
C GLY A 223 -13.72 22.65 -12.75
N GLN A 224 -12.43 22.50 -12.46
CA GLN A 224 -11.70 21.24 -12.69
C GLN A 224 -12.17 20.20 -11.65
N PRO A 225 -12.51 18.97 -12.05
CA PRO A 225 -12.90 17.92 -11.10
C PRO A 225 -11.83 17.67 -10.04
N THR A 226 -12.20 17.82 -8.77
CA THR A 226 -11.30 17.67 -7.62
C THR A 226 -11.89 16.71 -6.60
N LEU A 227 -11.09 15.73 -6.18
CA LEU A 227 -11.42 14.75 -5.15
C LEU A 227 -10.49 14.93 -3.94
N GLY A 228 -11.05 15.38 -2.83
CA GLY A 228 -10.38 15.43 -1.52
C GLY A 228 -10.59 14.14 -0.72
N LEU A 229 -9.53 13.64 -0.09
CA LEU A 229 -9.55 12.44 0.76
C LEU A 229 -9.07 12.80 2.18
N CYS A 230 -9.96 12.66 3.17
CA CYS A 230 -9.67 12.96 4.59
C CYS A 230 -9.25 14.42 4.83
N LEU A 231 -7.94 14.70 4.82
CA LEU A 231 -7.39 16.05 4.97
C LEU A 231 -7.45 16.87 3.68
N GLY A 232 -7.38 16.19 2.54
CA GLY A 232 -7.39 16.81 1.21
C GLY A 232 -8.76 17.27 0.76
#